data_AF-A0A2E0M415-F1
#
_entry.id   AF-A0A2E0M415-F1
#
_cell.length_a   1.000
_cell.length_b   1.000
_cell.length_c   1.000
_cell.angle_alpha   90.00
_cell.angle_beta   90.00
_cell.angle_gamma   90.00
#
_symmetry.space_group_name_H-M   'P 1'
#
loop_
_entity.id
_entity.type
_entity.pdbx_description
1 polymer ?
#
loop_
_entity_poly.entity_id
_entity_poly.type
_entity_poly.pdbx_seq_one_letter_code
_entity_poly.pdbx_strand_id
1 'polypeptide(L)'
;MTIRDWISEPITLRKGIVGAKPPAFCQWLFNVLNIQKEDQLVDMYPGTGVISKELDTRFNNLKLFDLDNKVETIKLSKANQEGLDL
;
A
#
# COMPACT_ATOMS: atom_id res chain seq x y z
N MET A 1 -12.28 2.82 20.13
CA MET A 1 -10.82 3.03 20.30
C MET A 1 -10.45 4.33 19.61
N THR A 2 -9.67 5.20 20.25
CA THR A 2 -9.21 6.46 19.66
C THR A 2 -7.84 6.25 18.96
N ILE A 3 -7.62 6.96 17.84
CA ILE A 3 -6.33 6.94 17.15
C ILE A 3 -5.33 7.78 17.94
N ARG A 4 -4.08 7.33 18.02
CA ARG A 4 -3.00 8.09 18.65
C ARG A 4 -2.75 9.35 17.83
N ASP A 5 -2.66 10.49 18.49
CA ASP A 5 -2.46 11.82 17.90
C ASP A 5 -0.99 12.16 17.62
N TRP A 6 -0.06 11.25 17.93
CA TRP A 6 1.37 11.39 17.67
C TRP A 6 1.99 10.06 17.24
N ILE A 7 3.18 10.15 16.62
CA ILE A 7 4.05 9.02 16.36
C ILE A 7 5.51 9.47 16.51
N SER A 8 6.38 8.61 17.02
CA SER A 8 7.83 8.86 17.05
C SER A 8 8.50 7.85 16.12
N GLU A 9 8.92 8.32 14.95
CA GLU A 9 9.60 7.51 13.94
C GLU A 9 10.85 8.26 13.46
N PRO A 10 12.00 7.58 13.34
CA PRO A 10 13.23 8.20 12.88
C PRO A 10 13.09 8.66 11.43
N ILE A 11 13.76 9.76 11.09
CA ILE A 11 13.83 10.25 9.72
C ILE A 11 14.41 9.18 8.79
N THR A 12 13.95 9.13 7.54
CA THR A 12 14.56 8.21 6.57
C THR A 12 15.81 8.82 5.97
N LEU A 13 16.92 8.08 6.03
CA LEU A 13 18.19 8.41 5.39
C LEU A 13 18.39 7.55 4.14
N ARG A 14 19.24 8.03 3.22
CA ARG A 14 19.63 7.30 1.99
C ARG A 14 18.44 6.92 1.09
N LYS A 15 17.40 7.75 1.05
CA LYS A 15 16.21 7.57 0.18
C LYS A 15 16.20 8.50 -1.04
N GLY A 16 17.35 9.08 -1.39
CA GLY A 16 17.49 9.99 -2.54
C GLY A 16 17.37 11.47 -2.14
N ILE A 17 16.38 11.84 -1.34
CA ILE A 17 16.24 13.20 -0.79
C ILE A 17 16.34 13.21 0.73
N VAL A 18 16.87 14.30 1.28
CA VAL A 18 16.80 14.56 2.72
C VAL A 18 15.35 14.86 3.09
N GLY A 19 14.88 14.31 4.22
CA GLY A 19 13.53 14.56 4.73
C GLY A 19 12.44 13.69 4.09
N ALA A 20 12.81 12.59 3.42
CA ALA A 20 11.82 11.61 2.99
C ALA A 20 11.04 11.05 4.20
N LYS A 21 9.71 11.05 4.09
CA LYS A 21 8.80 10.66 5.18
C LYS A 21 8.91 9.15 5.45
N PRO A 22 8.94 8.69 6.72
CA PRO A 22 8.90 7.26 7.04
C PRO A 22 7.60 6.60 6.59
N PRO A 23 7.61 5.33 6.15
CA PRO A 23 6.40 4.58 5.83
C PRO A 23 5.39 4.52 6.99
N ALA A 24 5.87 4.29 8.21
CA ALA A 24 5.05 4.24 9.42
C ALA A 24 4.32 5.58 9.69
N PHE A 25 4.97 6.71 9.41
CA PHE A 25 4.31 8.02 9.46
C PHE A 25 3.14 8.10 8.47
N CYS A 26 3.32 7.60 7.23
CA CYS A 26 2.26 7.61 6.22
C CYS A 26 1.04 6.81 6.68
N GLN A 27 1.27 5.59 7.21
CA GLN A 27 0.19 4.74 7.72
C GLN A 27 -0.53 5.34 8.93
N TRP A 28 0.21 5.98 9.84
CA TRP A 28 -0.38 6.73 10.94
C TRP A 28 -1.26 7.88 10.45
N LEU A 29 -0.78 8.67 9.50
CA LEU A 29 -1.54 9.77 8.90
C LEU A 29 -2.83 9.26 8.25
N PHE A 30 -2.77 8.15 7.50
CA PHE A 30 -3.97 7.56 6.88
C PHE A 30 -5.01 7.11 7.92
N ASN A 31 -4.57 6.62 9.09
CA ASN A 31 -5.47 6.25 10.18
C ASN A 31 -6.08 7.49 10.86
N VAL A 32 -5.30 8.55 11.09
CA VAL A 32 -5.78 9.81 11.67
C VAL A 32 -6.84 10.47 10.78
N LEU A 33 -6.60 10.49 9.47
CA LEU A 33 -7.52 11.07 8.49
C LEU A 33 -8.68 10.13 8.12
N ASN A 34 -8.63 8.89 8.58
CA ASN A 34 -9.58 7.84 8.21
C ASN A 34 -9.75 7.71 6.68
N ILE A 35 -8.64 7.67 5.93
CA ILE A 35 -8.65 7.59 4.46
C ILE A 35 -9.32 6.29 3.99
N GLN A 36 -10.33 6.42 3.13
CA GLN A 36 -11.05 5.35 2.47
C GLN A 36 -10.61 5.18 1.02
N LYS A 37 -11.01 4.07 0.38
CA LYS A 37 -10.61 3.75 -1.00
C LYS A 37 -11.23 4.73 -2.02
N GLU A 38 -12.38 5.28 -1.67
CA GLU A 38 -13.14 6.22 -2.48
C GLU A 38 -12.64 7.67 -2.33
N ASP A 39 -11.77 7.94 -1.36
CA ASP A 39 -11.23 9.26 -1.13
C ASP A 39 -10.14 9.62 -2.15
N GLN A 40 -10.08 10.91 -2.49
CA GLN A 40 -8.98 11.46 -3.29
C GLN A 40 -7.93 12.10 -2.38
N LEU A 41 -6.77 11.47 -2.26
CA LEU A 41 -5.61 12.04 -1.57
C LEU A 41 -4.64 12.67 -2.59
N VAL A 42 -4.50 14.00 -2.56
CA VAL A 42 -3.59 14.73 -3.44
C VAL A 42 -2.35 15.18 -2.67
N ASP A 43 -1.18 14.64 -3.02
CA ASP A 43 0.10 15.09 -2.48
C ASP A 43 0.67 16.23 -3.33
N MET A 44 0.60 17.47 -2.82
CA MET A 44 1.11 18.66 -3.51
C MET A 44 2.65 18.71 -3.58
N TYR A 45 3.35 17.96 -2.70
CA TYR A 45 4.81 17.97 -2.59
C TYR A 45 5.34 16.53 -2.54
N PRO A 46 5.24 15.79 -3.66
CA PRO A 46 5.43 14.35 -3.67
C PRO A 46 6.85 13.91 -3.27
N GLY A 47 7.89 14.71 -3.55
CA GLY A 47 9.27 14.36 -3.20
C GLY A 47 9.66 12.99 -3.74
N THR A 48 9.89 12.01 -2.86
CA THR A 48 10.17 10.60 -3.23
C THR A 48 8.93 9.80 -3.67
N GLY A 49 7.75 10.40 -3.66
CA GLY A 49 6.47 9.72 -3.96
C GLY A 49 6.03 8.73 -2.89
N VAL A 50 6.57 8.82 -1.66
CA VAL A 50 6.32 7.82 -0.60
C VAL A 50 4.85 7.79 -0.17
N ILE A 51 4.15 8.93 -0.16
CA ILE A 51 2.72 8.98 0.20
C ILE A 51 1.89 8.14 -0.78
N SER A 52 2.04 8.37 -2.09
CA SER A 52 1.33 7.61 -3.13
C SER A 52 1.65 6.11 -3.05
N LYS A 53 2.93 5.77 -2.91
CA LYS A 53 3.37 4.37 -2.79
C LYS A 53 2.74 3.66 -1.57
N GLU A 54 2.71 4.32 -0.42
CA GLU A 54 2.14 3.75 0.81
C GLU A 54 0.61 3.69 0.76
N LEU A 55 -0.04 4.62 0.05
CA LEU A 55 -1.48 4.59 -0.21
C LEU A 55 -1.85 3.41 -1.12
N ASP A 56 -1.10 3.21 -2.20
CA ASP A 56 -1.23 2.05 -3.07
C ASP A 56 -1.03 0.76 -2.27
N THR A 57 0.02 0.70 -1.45
CA THR A 57 0.32 -0.46 -0.60
C THR A 57 -0.85 -0.75 0.36
N ARG A 58 -1.46 0.27 0.96
CA ARG A 58 -2.60 0.13 1.88
C ARG A 58 -3.80 -0.54 1.21
N PHE A 59 -4.15 -0.13 0.00
CA PHE A 59 -5.35 -0.63 -0.69
C PHE A 59 -5.10 -1.85 -1.59
N ASN A 60 -3.87 -2.04 -2.09
CA ASN A 60 -3.53 -3.16 -2.96
C ASN A 60 -3.09 -4.40 -2.18
N ASN A 61 -2.71 -4.29 -0.90
CA ASN A 61 -2.40 -5.44 -0.04
C ASN A 61 -3.63 -6.28 0.39
N LEU A 62 -4.83 -5.96 -0.10
CA LEU A 62 -6.03 -6.79 0.09
C LEU A 62 -5.94 -8.18 -0.57
N LYS A 63 -4.90 -8.49 -1.35
CA LYS A 63 -4.67 -9.86 -1.88
C LYS A 63 -3.97 -10.83 -0.90
N LEU A 64 -3.63 -10.39 0.32
CA LEU A 64 -2.96 -11.24 1.32
C LEU A 64 -3.85 -11.69 2.48
N PHE A 65 -5.02 -11.07 2.69
CA PHE A 65 -5.94 -11.43 3.78
C PHE A 65 -7.18 -12.24 3.33
N ASP A 66 -7.30 -12.54 2.05
CA ASP A 66 -8.30 -13.47 1.53
C ASP A 66 -7.63 -14.85 1.30
N LEU A 67 -7.13 -15.44 2.39
CA LEU A 67 -6.52 -16.77 2.38
C LEU A 67 -7.57 -17.90 2.34
N ASP A 68 -8.85 -17.56 2.54
CA ASP A 68 -9.96 -18.52 2.49
C ASP A 68 -10.46 -18.75 1.05
N ASN A 69 -10.15 -17.88 0.09
CA ASN A 69 -10.57 -18.00 -1.32
C ASN A 69 -9.45 -18.34 -2.33
N LYS A 70 -8.20 -18.55 -1.89
CA LYS A 70 -7.04 -18.65 -2.80
C LYS A 70 -6.84 -20.04 -3.45
N VAL A 71 -7.66 -21.03 -3.15
CA VAL A 71 -7.49 -22.40 -3.69
C VAL A 71 -7.98 -22.50 -5.15
N GLU A 72 -8.90 -21.64 -5.60
CA GLU A 72 -9.48 -21.76 -6.94
C GLU A 72 -8.68 -21.06 -8.05
N THR A 73 -8.04 -19.92 -7.77
CA THR A 73 -7.41 -19.12 -8.84
C THR A 73 -6.17 -19.80 -9.46
N ILE A 74 -5.47 -20.65 -8.72
CA ILE A 74 -4.26 -21.34 -9.23
C ILE A 74 -4.63 -22.45 -10.24
N LYS A 75 -5.85 -22.99 -10.20
CA LYS A 75 -6.28 -24.02 -11.16
C LYS A 75 -6.61 -23.46 -12.53
N LEU A 76 -7.09 -22.22 -12.62
CA LEU A 76 -7.48 -21.61 -13.90
C LEU A 76 -6.28 -21.12 -14.74
N SER A 77 -5.16 -20.76 -14.12
CA SER A 77 -3.98 -20.29 -14.88
C SER A 77 -3.20 -21.41 -15.55
N LYS A 78 -3.31 -22.67 -15.08
CA LYS A 78 -2.62 -23.83 -15.67
C LYS A 78 -3.39 -24.45 -16.83
N ALA A 79 -4.70 -24.26 -16.92
CA ALA A 79 -5.52 -24.83 -17.99
C ALA A 79 -5.40 -24.05 -19.33
N ASN A 80 -4.97 -22.78 -19.31
CA ASN A 80 -4.88 -21.95 -20.51
C ASN A 80 -3.47 -21.89 -21.15
N GLN A 81 -2.50 -22.67 -20.67
CA GLN A 81 -1.14 -22.70 -21.22
C GLN A 81 -0.79 -23.97 -22.02
N GLU A 82 -1.71 -24.93 -22.15
CA GLU A 82 -1.49 -26.16 -22.96
C GLU A 82 -2.29 -26.16 -24.28
N GLY A 83 -2.71 -25.00 -24.79
CA GLY A 83 -3.62 -24.91 -25.95
C GLY A 83 -3.18 -23.97 -27.09
N LEU A 84 -1.89 -23.63 -27.20
CA LEU A 84 -1.39 -22.76 -28.26
C LEU A 84 -0.01 -23.22 -28.75
N ASP A 85 0.06 -24.49 -29.16
CA ASP A 85 1.13 -24.97 -30.03
C ASP A 85 0.59 -26.11 -30.90
N LEU A 86 -0.18 -25.76 -31.94
CA LEU A 86 -0.44 -26.49 -33.19
C LEU A 86 -1.16 -25.56 -34.19
#